data_AF-A0A538ISH4-F1
#
_entry.id   AF-A0A538ISH4-F1
#
_cell.length_a   1.000
_cell.length_b   1.000
_cell.length_c   1.000
_cell.angle_alpha   90.00
_cell.angle_beta   90.00
_cell.angle_gamma   90.00
#
_symmetry.space_group_name_H-M   'P 1'
#
loop_
_entity.id
_entity.type
_entity.pdbx_description
1 polymer ?
#
loop_
_entity_poly.entity_id
_entity_poly.type
_entity_poly.pdbx_seq_one_letter_code
_entity_poly.pdbx_strand_id
1 'polypeptide(L)'
;MTVSGNTAGFGAGIENAATSPAMATLTRVLVTGNSATGTVLKGGGVFNDGPMTIDESTFSGNTAGSSAGSGSGLGGGIFNDSTLTLTRSTIAGNNALNGDGFFMATGQATLENVTITGNGQSSAKGRGGGIFSDGGSLSLANVTVAGNEASFSAGDGGNLYDGNSTTPGVNAKDTITANALTSGNCGGLAPTSLGNNLSFDSGGDTHPCFSAGGGNVFTDPQLGSLQDNGGPTQTMAIPQTSAALDAGAGCPATDQRLFHRPQGPACDIGAFELDYIPPQTTITSGPSGFRRSTSAQFSFTSNEAASTFQCRLDSATFTSCGTPTNYKGLGQGPHTFRVRAIDPSGNVDPTPAARSFNVDSHAPQTTITSGPSGKTHNRRPTFKFRSSESASTFRCALDAGPYRTCSSPHKTAKLGLGPHVFHVRARDRAGNLDATPASRSFNVVP
;
A
#
# COMPACT_ATOMS: atom_id res chain seq x y z
N MET A 1 5.73 17.76 17.49
CA MET A 1 6.35 18.92 18.18
C MET A 1 7.44 19.48 17.27
N THR A 2 7.67 20.79 17.26
CA THR A 2 8.79 21.39 16.50
C THR A 2 9.73 22.11 17.45
N VAL A 3 11.03 21.85 17.32
CA VAL A 3 12.12 22.48 18.07
C VAL A 3 13.07 23.13 17.07
N SER A 4 13.10 24.47 17.03
CA SER A 4 13.82 25.15 15.94
C SER A 4 14.45 26.48 16.30
N GLY A 5 15.56 26.80 15.64
CA GLY A 5 16.22 28.11 15.73
C GLY A 5 16.92 28.38 17.05
N ASN A 6 17.18 27.34 17.85
CA ASN A 6 17.80 27.48 19.16
C ASN A 6 19.32 27.52 19.06
N THR A 7 19.97 28.05 20.10
CA THR A 7 21.43 28.09 20.21
C THR A 7 21.86 27.74 21.63
N ALA A 8 22.76 26.77 21.77
CA ALA A 8 23.33 26.33 23.05
C ALA A 8 24.74 25.75 22.84
N GLY A 9 25.43 25.29 23.90
CA GLY A 9 26.70 24.55 23.76
C GLY A 9 26.52 23.06 23.42
N PHE A 10 25.50 22.46 24.02
CA PHE A 10 25.13 21.06 23.81
C PHE A 10 23.67 20.98 23.40
N GLY A 11 23.33 20.04 22.53
CA GLY A 11 21.95 19.67 22.26
C GLY A 11 21.08 20.89 21.96
N ALA A 12 21.50 21.74 21.02
CA ALA A 12 20.91 23.06 20.89
C ALA A 12 19.39 23.00 20.64
N GLY A 13 18.90 21.94 19.99
CA GLY A 13 17.49 21.58 20.05
C GLY A 13 17.10 20.87 21.36
N ILE A 14 17.66 19.66 21.57
CA ILE A 14 17.31 18.79 22.69
C ILE A 14 18.58 18.24 23.36
N GLU A 15 18.64 18.34 24.68
CA GLU A 15 19.66 17.72 25.52
C GLU A 15 19.02 16.63 26.39
N ASN A 16 19.55 15.40 26.32
CA ASN A 16 19.21 14.31 27.24
C ASN A 16 20.44 13.93 28.05
N ALA A 17 20.55 14.43 29.27
CA ALA A 17 21.74 14.25 30.12
C ALA A 17 21.76 12.89 30.85
N ALA A 18 22.96 12.34 31.10
CA ALA A 18 23.18 11.06 31.79
C ALA A 18 22.57 10.93 33.19
N THR A 19 22.23 12.06 33.84
CA THR A 19 21.66 12.06 35.19
C THR A 19 20.20 11.60 35.24
N SER A 20 19.53 11.44 34.09
CA SER A 20 18.17 10.91 34.02
C SER A 20 18.18 9.38 33.92
N PRO A 21 17.71 8.64 34.93
CA PRO A 21 17.51 7.19 34.81
C PRO A 21 16.29 6.83 33.94
N ALA A 22 15.45 7.83 33.59
CA ALA A 22 14.25 7.63 32.79
C ALA A 22 14.57 7.72 31.28
N MET A 23 13.96 6.82 30.51
CA MET A 23 14.07 6.79 29.05
C MET A 23 13.39 8.02 28.45
N ALA A 24 14.15 8.83 27.70
CA ALA A 24 13.58 9.89 26.88
C ALA A 24 12.91 9.30 25.63
N THR A 25 11.74 9.80 25.24
CA THR A 25 11.04 9.34 24.03
C THR A 25 10.64 10.53 23.17
N LEU A 26 11.07 10.53 21.91
CA LEU A 26 10.65 11.47 20.88
C LEU A 26 9.84 10.72 19.82
N THR A 27 8.64 11.21 19.53
CA THR A 27 7.80 10.65 18.47
C THR A 27 7.18 11.77 17.66
N ARG A 28 7.33 11.74 16.33
CA ARG A 28 6.78 12.77 15.44
C ARG A 28 7.25 14.18 15.82
N VAL A 29 8.57 14.30 16.01
CA VAL A 29 9.25 15.56 16.33
C VAL A 29 10.05 16.06 15.13
N LEU A 30 9.97 17.36 14.87
CA LEU A 30 10.84 18.07 13.94
C LEU A 30 11.85 18.89 14.73
N VAL A 31 13.14 18.54 14.65
CA VAL A 31 14.24 19.30 15.24
C VAL A 31 15.03 19.95 14.12
N THR A 32 14.92 21.27 13.95
CA THR A 32 15.44 21.93 12.74
C THR A 32 16.08 23.29 12.96
N GLY A 33 17.17 23.58 12.23
CA GLY A 33 17.80 24.90 12.26
C GLY A 33 18.40 25.28 13.61
N ASN A 34 18.71 24.31 14.47
CA ASN A 34 19.34 24.56 15.77
C ASN A 34 20.87 24.59 15.62
N SER A 35 21.55 25.38 16.44
CA SER A 35 23.00 25.59 16.34
C SER A 35 23.71 25.42 17.68
N ALA A 36 24.55 24.39 17.79
CA ALA A 36 25.47 24.27 18.90
C ALA A 36 26.70 25.18 18.66
N THR A 37 26.95 26.13 19.57
CA THR A 37 27.99 27.17 19.49
C THR A 37 28.74 27.31 20.82
N GLY A 38 29.92 27.93 20.81
CA GLY A 38 30.78 28.08 22.00
C GLY A 38 32.02 27.20 21.94
N THR A 39 32.46 26.72 23.11
CA THR A 39 33.72 25.96 23.26
C THR A 39 33.56 24.44 23.16
N VAL A 40 32.37 23.94 23.43
CA VAL A 40 31.99 22.53 23.21
C VAL A 40 30.79 22.54 22.28
N LEU A 41 30.86 21.75 21.22
CA LEU A 41 29.98 21.85 20.05
C LEU A 41 29.47 20.45 19.73
N LYS A 42 28.53 19.94 20.53
CA LYS A 42 28.02 18.57 20.37
C LYS A 42 26.51 18.56 20.22
N GLY A 43 26.01 17.88 19.20
CA GLY A 43 24.57 17.70 19.01
C GLY A 43 23.90 19.01 18.60
N GLY A 44 24.02 19.41 17.33
CA GLY A 44 23.34 20.61 16.84
C GLY A 44 21.82 20.48 17.01
N GLY A 45 21.26 19.33 16.63
CA GLY A 45 19.87 18.98 16.90
C GLY A 45 19.72 18.35 18.29
N VAL A 46 20.36 17.20 18.50
CA VAL A 46 20.23 16.41 19.73
C VAL A 46 21.60 16.06 20.30
N PHE A 47 21.77 16.26 21.60
CA PHE A 47 22.83 15.65 22.40
C PHE A 47 22.22 14.60 23.31
N ASN A 48 22.61 13.34 23.12
CA ASN A 48 22.14 12.21 23.90
C ASN A 48 23.25 11.59 24.75
N ASP A 49 23.08 11.66 26.07
CA ASP A 49 23.98 11.10 27.09
C ASP A 49 23.21 10.20 28.09
N GLY A 50 21.90 10.06 27.92
CA GLY A 50 21.04 9.10 28.63
C GLY A 50 20.33 8.12 27.69
N PRO A 51 19.51 7.18 28.22
CA PRO A 51 18.72 6.28 27.37
C PRO A 51 17.65 7.05 26.58
N MET A 52 17.61 6.86 25.25
CA MET A 52 16.66 7.54 24.38
C MET A 52 16.06 6.61 23.32
N THR A 53 14.77 6.79 23.05
CA THR A 53 14.09 6.26 21.86
C THR A 53 13.55 7.41 21.03
N ILE A 54 13.80 7.36 19.72
CA ILE A 54 13.28 8.32 18.75
C ILE A 54 12.57 7.53 17.66
N ASP A 55 11.35 7.94 17.34
CA ASP A 55 10.53 7.31 16.31
C ASP A 55 9.87 8.37 15.43
N GLU A 56 9.75 8.10 14.13
CA GLU A 56 8.95 8.92 13.21
C GLU A 56 9.32 10.42 13.24
N SER A 57 10.60 10.75 13.36
CA SER A 57 11.07 12.12 13.62
C SER A 57 12.05 12.61 12.55
N THR A 58 12.19 13.93 12.44
CA THR A 58 13.07 14.58 11.44
C THR A 58 14.06 15.51 12.12
N PHE A 59 15.34 15.35 11.77
CA PHE A 59 16.45 16.19 12.22
C PHE A 59 17.06 16.86 10.99
N SER A 60 16.82 18.17 10.81
CA SER A 60 17.25 18.84 9.58
C SER A 60 17.81 20.24 9.73
N GLY A 61 18.84 20.58 8.95
CA GLY A 61 19.41 21.92 8.98
C GLY A 61 20.06 22.29 10.32
N ASN A 62 20.36 21.32 11.19
CA ASN A 62 21.00 21.58 12.47
C ASN A 62 22.52 21.63 12.29
N THR A 63 23.18 22.45 13.10
CA THR A 63 24.62 22.68 13.00
C THR A 63 25.31 22.49 14.35
N ALA A 64 26.35 21.66 14.41
CA ALA A 64 27.29 21.64 15.52
C ALA A 64 28.61 22.26 15.04
N GLY A 65 28.84 23.54 15.33
CA GLY A 65 29.94 24.27 14.71
C GLY A 65 29.71 25.77 14.57
N SER A 66 30.79 26.55 14.57
CA SER A 66 30.74 27.94 14.09
C SER A 66 30.66 27.95 12.56
N SER A 67 29.85 28.85 12.00
CA SER A 67 29.69 29.09 10.55
C SER A 67 30.99 29.39 9.78
N ALA A 68 32.10 29.61 10.50
CA ALA A 68 33.43 29.92 9.99
C ALA A 68 34.41 28.72 9.96
N GLY A 69 33.93 27.49 10.20
CA GLY A 69 34.70 26.26 9.95
C GLY A 69 35.91 25.99 10.84
N SER A 70 35.98 26.59 12.04
CA SER A 70 37.11 26.47 12.97
C SER A 70 36.81 25.69 14.26
N GLY A 71 35.68 24.98 14.36
CA GLY A 71 35.26 24.30 15.59
C GLY A 71 35.23 22.77 15.46
N SER A 72 35.62 22.06 16.53
CA SER A 72 35.56 20.59 16.69
C SER A 72 34.13 20.06 16.84
N GLY A 73 33.20 20.53 16.02
CA GLY A 73 31.78 20.21 16.11
C GLY A 73 31.47 18.76 15.79
N LEU A 74 30.69 18.08 16.64
CA LEU A 74 30.37 16.67 16.50
C LEU A 74 28.84 16.48 16.49
N GLY A 75 28.32 15.73 15.52
CA GLY A 75 26.90 15.38 15.48
C GLY A 75 26.03 16.58 15.15
N GLY A 76 26.00 17.01 13.89
CA GLY A 76 25.20 18.17 13.48
C GLY A 76 23.72 17.92 13.71
N GLY A 77 23.21 16.78 13.24
CA GLY A 77 21.87 16.30 13.56
C GLY A 77 21.80 15.74 14.98
N ILE A 78 22.52 14.63 15.23
CA ILE A 78 22.49 13.91 16.50
C ILE A 78 23.91 13.56 16.94
N PHE A 79 24.22 13.81 18.21
CA PHE A 79 25.37 13.27 18.92
C PHE A 79 24.88 12.28 19.97
N ASN A 80 25.39 11.04 19.94
CA ASN A 80 25.05 10.00 20.90
C ASN A 80 26.28 9.53 21.68
N ASP A 81 26.18 9.52 23.01
CA ASP A 81 27.19 9.03 23.97
C ASP A 81 26.64 7.95 24.93
N SER A 82 25.43 7.44 24.63
CA SER A 82 24.71 6.50 25.49
C SER A 82 23.90 5.50 24.65
N THR A 83 22.78 4.99 25.17
CA THR A 83 21.87 4.10 24.43
C THR A 83 20.85 4.88 23.62
N LEU A 84 20.79 4.62 22.31
CA LEU A 84 19.80 5.21 21.40
C LEU A 84 19.14 4.16 20.51
N THR A 85 17.81 4.18 20.45
CA THR A 85 17.04 3.52 19.38
C THR A 85 16.42 4.61 18.50
N LEU A 86 16.73 4.61 17.20
CA LEU A 86 16.19 5.55 16.22
C LEU A 86 15.46 4.78 15.11
N THR A 87 14.16 4.96 14.99
CA THR A 87 13.33 4.24 14.01
C THR A 87 12.55 5.18 13.11
N ARG A 88 12.35 4.77 11.85
CA ARG A 88 11.42 5.42 10.90
C ARG A 88 11.62 6.94 10.79
N SER A 89 12.88 7.38 10.75
CA SER A 89 13.23 8.79 10.93
C SER A 89 14.17 9.30 9.84
N THR A 90 14.23 10.61 9.67
CA THR A 90 15.08 11.28 8.67
C THR A 90 16.11 12.19 9.33
N ILE A 91 17.38 12.07 8.94
CA ILE A 91 18.46 12.99 9.31
C ILE A 91 18.99 13.63 8.03
N ALA A 92 18.70 14.91 7.79
CA ALA A 92 19.01 15.53 6.51
C ALA A 92 19.51 16.97 6.55
N GLY A 93 20.50 17.31 5.73
CA GLY A 93 20.95 18.71 5.61
C GLY A 93 21.59 19.26 6.88
N ASN A 94 22.13 18.41 7.75
CA ASN A 94 22.81 18.84 8.97
C ASN A 94 24.31 19.06 8.70
N ASN A 95 24.98 19.76 9.61
CA ASN A 95 26.36 20.20 9.43
C ASN A 95 27.17 20.10 10.73
N ALA A 96 28.38 19.55 10.64
CA ALA A 96 29.34 19.50 11.74
C ALA A 96 30.78 19.49 11.20
N LEU A 97 31.76 19.25 12.07
CA LEU A 97 33.09 18.85 11.62
C LEU A 97 33.15 17.33 11.40
N ASN A 98 32.60 16.54 12.32
CA ASN A 98 32.50 15.09 12.15
C ASN A 98 31.08 14.63 12.45
N GLY A 99 30.57 13.68 11.67
CA GLY A 99 29.22 13.18 11.86
C GLY A 99 28.20 14.29 11.60
N ASP A 100 28.22 14.91 10.41
CA ASP A 100 27.32 16.02 10.10
C ASP A 100 25.86 15.63 10.33
N GLY A 101 25.47 14.43 9.88
CA GLY A 101 24.20 13.82 10.24
C GLY A 101 24.20 13.26 11.66
N PHE A 102 25.00 12.22 11.89
CA PHE A 102 25.01 11.44 13.12
C PHE A 102 26.44 11.20 13.62
N PHE A 103 26.68 11.45 14.90
CA PHE A 103 27.93 11.11 15.56
C PHE A 103 27.68 10.11 16.68
N MET A 104 28.31 8.94 16.57
CA MET A 104 28.38 7.92 17.61
C MET A 104 29.69 8.11 18.37
N ALA A 105 29.62 8.62 19.60
CA ALA A 105 30.74 8.63 20.53
C ALA A 105 30.80 7.27 21.24
N THR A 106 30.57 7.22 22.55
CA THR A 106 30.56 5.96 23.31
C THR A 106 29.15 5.39 23.47
N GLY A 107 29.03 4.12 23.86
CA GLY A 107 27.72 3.49 24.08
C GLY A 107 27.21 2.68 22.88
N GLN A 108 25.89 2.63 22.71
CA GLN A 108 25.23 1.80 21.70
C GLN A 108 24.09 2.53 20.98
N ALA A 109 23.99 2.39 19.67
CA ALA A 109 22.86 2.88 18.90
C ALA A 109 22.32 1.84 17.91
N THR A 110 21.01 1.79 17.77
CA THR A 110 20.30 0.99 16.75
C THR A 110 19.49 1.94 15.88
N LEU A 111 19.77 1.92 14.57
CA LEU A 111 19.01 2.64 13.55
C LEU A 111 18.27 1.63 12.68
N GLU A 112 16.95 1.76 12.61
CA GLU A 112 16.09 0.90 11.78
C GLU A 112 15.12 1.72 10.92
N ASN A 113 15.06 1.45 9.62
CA ASN A 113 14.21 2.20 8.69
C ASN A 113 14.50 3.72 8.70
N VAL A 114 15.78 4.10 8.67
CA VAL A 114 16.22 5.51 8.76
C VAL A 114 16.79 5.99 7.43
N THR A 115 16.49 7.23 7.03
CA THR A 115 17.15 7.91 5.91
C THR A 115 18.10 8.99 6.42
N ILE A 116 19.36 8.93 6.00
CA ILE A 116 20.42 9.91 6.30
C ILE A 116 20.97 10.46 4.99
N THR A 117 20.70 11.74 4.68
CA THR A 117 21.03 12.29 3.36
C THR A 117 21.33 13.78 3.33
N GLY A 118 22.17 14.23 2.41
CA GLY A 118 22.46 15.64 2.20
C GLY A 118 23.16 16.30 3.39
N ASN A 119 23.74 15.53 4.31
CA ASN A 119 24.52 16.06 5.42
C ASN A 119 25.95 16.33 4.95
N GLY A 120 26.56 17.40 5.45
CA GLY A 120 27.89 17.84 5.01
C GLY A 120 27.81 19.02 4.04
N GLN A 121 27.82 20.24 4.57
CA GLN A 121 27.90 21.48 3.79
C GLN A 121 29.03 22.39 4.31
N SER A 122 29.93 21.82 5.11
CA SER A 122 30.95 22.56 5.83
C SER A 122 32.18 22.78 4.95
N SER A 123 32.60 24.05 4.87
CA SER A 123 33.96 24.39 4.40
C SER A 123 35.05 23.87 5.36
N ALA A 124 34.68 23.43 6.56
CA ALA A 124 35.58 22.79 7.51
C ALA A 124 35.82 21.35 7.11
N LYS A 125 37.10 20.98 7.00
CA LYS A 125 37.58 19.65 6.62
C LYS A 125 37.12 18.59 7.63
N GLY A 126 36.03 17.89 7.30
CA GLY A 126 35.38 16.92 8.16
C GLY A 126 35.36 15.48 7.64
N ARG A 127 34.97 14.53 8.51
CA ARG A 127 34.82 13.10 8.19
C ARG A 127 33.41 12.60 8.54
N GLY A 128 32.93 11.57 7.84
CA GLY A 128 31.67 10.93 8.18
C GLY A 128 30.47 11.86 7.98
N GLY A 129 30.26 12.34 6.75
CA GLY A 129 29.20 13.30 6.45
C GLY A 129 27.82 12.80 6.88
N GLY A 130 27.49 11.56 6.53
CA GLY A 130 26.29 10.90 7.06
C GLY A 130 26.47 10.50 8.52
N ILE A 131 27.44 9.61 8.76
CA ILE A 131 27.70 8.98 10.05
C ILE A 131 29.20 9.04 10.37
N PHE A 132 29.55 9.40 11.60
CA PHE A 132 30.87 9.17 12.19
C PHE A 132 30.74 8.28 13.42
N SER A 133 31.57 7.25 13.54
CA SER A 133 31.62 6.37 14.72
C SER A 133 32.99 6.38 15.40
N ASP A 134 33.02 6.62 16.72
CA ASP A 134 34.22 6.80 17.54
C ASP A 134 34.14 6.04 18.88
N GLY A 135 34.42 4.73 18.87
CA GLY A 135 34.46 3.91 20.09
C GLY A 135 33.14 3.25 20.51
N GLY A 136 32.00 3.65 19.95
CA GLY A 136 30.69 3.06 20.21
C GLY A 136 30.30 1.92 19.26
N SER A 137 29.21 1.22 19.60
CA SER A 137 28.60 0.19 18.75
C SER A 137 27.36 0.74 18.05
N LEU A 138 27.31 0.65 16.73
CA LEU A 138 26.22 1.11 15.89
C LEU A 138 25.68 -0.05 15.06
N SER A 139 24.38 -0.31 15.14
CA SER A 139 23.67 -1.28 14.32
C SER A 139 22.75 -0.57 13.33
N LEU A 140 22.91 -0.85 12.04
CA LEU A 140 22.09 -0.33 10.95
C LEU A 140 21.28 -1.48 10.34
N ALA A 141 19.96 -1.33 10.28
CA ALA A 141 19.05 -2.28 9.65
C ALA A 141 18.05 -1.53 8.76
N ASN A 142 17.99 -1.87 7.46
CA ASN A 142 17.08 -1.18 6.52
C ASN A 142 17.30 0.35 6.52
N VAL A 143 18.56 0.79 6.50
CA VAL A 143 18.94 2.21 6.53
C VAL A 143 19.38 2.65 5.14
N THR A 144 19.06 3.89 4.76
CA THR A 144 19.61 4.53 3.56
C THR A 144 20.50 5.69 3.97
N VAL A 145 21.80 5.58 3.73
CA VAL A 145 22.79 6.64 3.93
C VAL A 145 23.31 7.06 2.55
N ALA A 146 22.84 8.18 2.02
CA ALA A 146 23.18 8.56 0.65
C ALA A 146 23.28 10.06 0.42
N GLY A 147 24.08 10.50 -0.56
CA GLY A 147 24.16 11.92 -0.90
C GLY A 147 24.78 12.78 0.21
N ASN A 148 25.62 12.21 1.06
CA ASN A 148 26.30 12.94 2.13
C ASN A 148 27.73 13.30 1.70
N GLU A 149 28.30 14.33 2.34
CA GLU A 149 29.59 14.91 1.98
C GLU A 149 30.55 14.94 3.17
N ALA A 150 31.80 14.53 2.93
CA ALA A 150 32.91 14.76 3.84
C ALA A 150 34.00 15.53 3.09
N SER A 151 34.51 16.61 3.68
CA SER A 151 35.34 17.63 3.01
C SER A 151 36.82 17.61 3.42
N PHE A 152 37.30 16.64 4.22
CA PHE A 152 38.71 16.55 4.63
C PHE A 152 39.64 16.08 3.49
N SER A 153 39.37 14.92 2.90
CA SER A 153 40.08 14.37 1.73
C SER A 153 39.31 13.21 1.08
N ALA A 154 39.77 12.76 -0.10
CA ALA A 154 39.22 11.57 -0.74
C ALA A 154 39.44 10.33 0.14
N GLY A 155 38.36 9.70 0.62
CA GLY A 155 38.41 8.48 1.47
C GLY A 155 37.98 8.67 2.93
N ASP A 156 37.49 9.86 3.31
CA ASP A 156 37.04 10.17 4.66
C ASP A 156 35.56 9.83 4.94
N GLY A 157 34.96 8.94 4.12
CA GLY A 157 33.63 8.40 4.34
C GLY A 157 32.53 9.45 4.24
N GLY A 158 32.17 9.85 3.02
CA GLY A 158 31.09 10.82 2.81
C GLY A 158 29.78 10.36 3.44
N ASN A 159 29.48 9.06 3.33
CA ASN A 159 28.33 8.45 3.99
C ASN A 159 28.67 7.93 5.39
N LEU A 160 29.77 7.22 5.57
CA LEU A 160 30.12 6.60 6.85
C LEU A 160 31.62 6.62 7.10
N TYR A 161 32.03 7.09 8.27
CA TYR A 161 33.39 6.96 8.77
C TYR A 161 33.42 6.19 10.08
N ASP A 162 34.23 5.14 10.17
CA ASP A 162 34.48 4.40 11.41
C ASP A 162 35.92 4.66 11.88
N GLY A 163 36.06 5.49 12.91
CA GLY A 163 37.33 5.91 13.50
C GLY A 163 37.96 4.90 14.46
N ASN A 164 37.32 3.75 14.69
CA ASN A 164 37.89 2.72 15.54
C ASN A 164 39.22 2.18 14.98
N SER A 165 40.15 1.82 15.87
CA SER A 165 41.50 1.42 15.47
C SER A 165 41.69 -0.08 15.19
N THR A 166 40.82 -0.94 15.71
CA THR A 166 41.04 -2.41 15.70
C THR A 166 39.83 -3.23 15.30
N THR A 167 38.62 -2.81 15.68
CA THR A 167 37.38 -3.54 15.43
C THR A 167 36.34 -2.57 14.91
N PRO A 168 35.63 -2.89 13.80
CA PRO A 168 34.55 -2.04 13.33
C PRO A 168 33.50 -1.86 14.43
N GLY A 169 33.15 -0.60 14.70
CA GLY A 169 32.06 -0.25 15.60
C GLY A 169 30.71 -0.30 14.89
N VAL A 170 30.68 -0.32 13.55
CA VAL A 170 29.43 -0.36 12.77
C VAL A 170 29.13 -1.76 12.25
N ASN A 171 27.89 -2.22 12.47
CA ASN A 171 27.30 -3.40 11.87
C ASN A 171 26.15 -2.97 10.95
N ALA A 172 26.09 -3.49 9.74
CA ALA A 172 25.08 -3.11 8.76
C ALA A 172 24.40 -4.33 8.13
N LYS A 173 23.08 -4.25 8.02
CA LYS A 173 22.24 -5.24 7.35
C LYS A 173 21.20 -4.52 6.49
N ASP A 174 20.93 -5.04 5.29
CA ASP A 174 19.91 -4.48 4.39
C ASP A 174 20.06 -2.95 4.23
N THR A 175 21.30 -2.44 4.23
CA THR A 175 21.61 -1.01 4.29
C THR A 175 22.17 -0.52 2.96
N ILE A 176 21.68 0.63 2.49
CA ILE A 176 22.22 1.34 1.32
C ILE A 176 23.23 2.40 1.79
N THR A 177 24.44 2.36 1.23
CA THR A 177 25.45 3.42 1.30
C THR A 177 25.79 3.87 -0.12
N ALA A 178 25.29 5.03 -0.57
CA ALA A 178 25.46 5.40 -1.98
C ALA A 178 25.64 6.89 -2.27
N ASN A 179 26.18 7.22 -3.44
CA ASN A 179 26.22 8.57 -4.01
C ASN A 179 26.85 9.61 -3.06
N ALA A 180 27.97 9.27 -2.42
CA ALA A 180 28.71 10.25 -1.64
C ALA A 180 29.23 11.37 -2.56
N LEU A 181 29.13 12.64 -2.12
CA LEU A 181 29.25 13.78 -3.06
C LEU A 181 30.69 14.13 -3.45
N THR A 182 31.65 14.04 -2.52
CA THR A 182 33.05 14.46 -2.75
C THR A 182 34.10 13.48 -2.21
N SER A 183 33.68 12.39 -1.59
CA SER A 183 34.53 11.34 -1.01
C SER A 183 33.89 9.97 -1.25
N GLY A 184 34.66 8.88 -1.08
CA GLY A 184 34.10 7.53 -1.17
C GLY A 184 33.05 7.27 -0.08
N ASN A 185 32.22 6.23 -0.27
CA ASN A 185 31.11 5.92 0.63
C ASN A 185 31.57 5.72 2.08
N CYS A 186 32.62 4.93 2.26
CA CYS A 186 33.17 4.62 3.57
C CYS A 186 34.59 5.17 3.78
N GLY A 187 34.96 5.35 5.04
CA GLY A 187 36.32 5.71 5.45
C GLY A 187 36.66 5.11 6.81
N GLY A 188 37.95 4.94 7.09
CA GLY A 188 38.40 4.23 8.29
C GLY A 188 38.19 2.73 8.17
N LEU A 189 37.64 2.08 9.20
CA LEU A 189 37.30 0.66 9.15
C LEU A 189 36.02 0.43 8.34
N ALA A 190 36.01 -0.61 7.49
CA ALA A 190 34.80 -1.03 6.80
C ALA A 190 33.79 -1.59 7.82
N PRO A 191 32.50 -1.21 7.74
CA PRO A 191 31.46 -1.80 8.57
C PRO A 191 31.40 -3.32 8.44
N THR A 192 31.03 -3.99 9.53
CA THR A 192 30.75 -5.43 9.50
C THR A 192 29.42 -5.66 8.77
N SER A 193 29.47 -6.29 7.60
CA SER A 193 28.26 -6.69 6.88
C SER A 193 27.62 -7.91 7.55
N LEU A 194 26.34 -7.76 7.92
CA LEU A 194 25.46 -8.84 8.39
C LEU A 194 24.57 -9.38 7.24
N GLY A 195 24.75 -8.86 6.02
CA GLY A 195 24.13 -9.35 4.79
C GLY A 195 23.30 -8.32 4.04
N ASN A 196 23.19 -8.55 2.73
CA ASN A 196 22.32 -7.83 1.79
C ASN A 196 22.48 -6.30 1.80
N ASN A 197 23.70 -5.79 1.96
CA ASN A 197 23.92 -4.34 1.90
C ASN A 197 24.21 -3.90 0.46
N LEU A 198 23.93 -2.65 0.14
CA LEU A 198 24.21 -2.06 -1.17
C LEU A 198 25.21 -0.91 -1.02
N SER A 199 26.36 -0.99 -1.71
CA SER A 199 27.36 0.08 -1.75
C SER A 199 27.65 0.50 -3.18
N PHE A 200 27.43 1.77 -3.52
CA PHE A 200 27.67 2.26 -4.88
C PHE A 200 28.04 3.74 -4.91
N ASP A 201 29.01 4.11 -5.76
CA ASP A 201 29.29 5.52 -6.05
C ASP A 201 29.60 5.74 -7.55
N SER A 202 28.98 6.76 -8.13
CA SER A 202 29.14 7.09 -9.56
C SER A 202 30.46 7.83 -9.77
N GLY A 203 31.48 7.12 -10.23
CA GLY A 203 32.84 7.66 -10.42
C GLY A 203 33.97 6.66 -10.17
N GLY A 204 33.61 5.44 -9.72
CA GLY A 204 34.55 4.44 -9.23
C GLY A 204 34.67 4.64 -7.72
N ASP A 205 33.92 3.85 -6.96
CA ASP A 205 33.96 3.89 -5.50
C ASP A 205 35.38 3.54 -5.03
N THR A 206 36.16 4.56 -4.69
CA THR A 206 37.53 4.35 -4.19
C THR A 206 37.51 3.72 -2.80
N HIS A 207 36.37 3.76 -2.10
CA HIS A 207 36.20 3.27 -0.73
C HIS A 207 34.78 2.71 -0.50
N PRO A 208 34.45 1.53 -1.08
CA PRO A 208 33.17 0.89 -0.83
C PRO A 208 33.05 0.42 0.62
N CYS A 209 31.83 0.43 1.14
CA CYS A 209 31.57 0.06 2.53
C CYS A 209 31.66 -1.45 2.79
N PHE A 210 31.49 -2.27 1.76
CA PHE A 210 31.38 -3.71 1.91
C PHE A 210 32.25 -4.47 0.91
N SER A 211 32.57 -5.70 1.26
CA SER A 211 33.20 -6.66 0.36
C SER A 211 32.15 -7.51 -0.36
N ALA A 212 32.51 -8.07 -1.51
CA ALA A 212 31.67 -9.01 -2.24
C ALA A 212 31.31 -10.26 -1.41
N GLY A 213 30.10 -10.79 -1.62
CA GLY A 213 29.55 -11.92 -0.87
C GLY A 213 28.47 -11.50 0.13
N GLY A 214 27.86 -12.48 0.82
CA GLY A 214 26.83 -12.21 1.84
C GLY A 214 25.56 -11.53 1.33
N GLY A 215 25.28 -11.60 0.02
CA GLY A 215 24.16 -10.90 -0.62
C GLY A 215 24.42 -9.41 -0.90
N ASN A 216 25.62 -8.89 -0.65
CA ASN A 216 25.92 -7.48 -0.91
C ASN A 216 25.87 -7.14 -2.41
N VAL A 217 25.36 -5.95 -2.72
CA VAL A 217 25.12 -5.42 -4.06
C VAL A 217 26.00 -4.19 -4.32
N PHE A 218 26.54 -4.06 -5.55
CA PHE A 218 27.49 -3.00 -5.92
C PHE A 218 27.06 -2.26 -7.21
N THR A 219 25.75 -2.08 -7.36
CA THR A 219 25.12 -1.45 -8.52
C THR A 219 24.34 -0.23 -8.05
N ASP A 220 24.21 0.77 -8.91
CA ASP A 220 23.45 1.99 -8.63
C ASP A 220 22.05 1.65 -8.09
N PRO A 221 21.70 2.13 -6.87
CA PRO A 221 20.37 1.92 -6.32
C PRO A 221 19.30 2.80 -7.00
N GLN A 222 19.71 3.76 -7.84
CA GLN A 222 18.82 4.68 -8.55
C GLN A 222 17.89 5.46 -7.60
N LEU A 223 18.43 5.87 -6.45
CA LEU A 223 17.68 6.61 -5.44
C LEU A 223 17.13 7.92 -6.01
N GLY A 224 15.84 8.16 -5.81
CA GLY A 224 15.23 9.46 -6.04
C GLY A 224 15.67 10.52 -5.04
N SER A 225 15.23 11.76 -5.24
CA SER A 225 15.46 12.84 -4.27
C SER A 225 14.76 12.57 -2.94
N LEU A 226 15.30 13.14 -1.85
CA LEU A 226 14.59 13.21 -0.58
C LEU A 226 13.30 14.03 -0.77
N GLN A 227 12.16 13.39 -0.55
CA GLN A 227 10.86 14.04 -0.69
C GLN A 227 9.80 13.31 0.15
N ASP A 228 8.61 13.88 0.21
CA ASP A 228 7.45 13.19 0.77
C ASP A 228 7.00 12.08 -0.19
N ASN A 229 7.30 10.82 0.16
CA ASN A 229 6.81 9.63 -0.56
C ASN A 229 5.73 8.89 0.24
N GLY A 230 4.99 9.63 1.09
CA GLY A 230 4.06 9.10 2.08
C GLY A 230 4.76 8.72 3.39
N GLY A 231 3.96 8.50 4.43
CA GLY A 231 4.45 8.16 5.77
C GLY A 231 4.72 9.37 6.67
N PRO A 232 5.36 9.17 7.84
CA PRO A 232 5.57 10.22 8.83
C PRO A 232 6.79 11.12 8.56
N THR A 233 7.75 10.64 7.77
CA THR A 233 9.00 11.36 7.45
C THR A 233 9.38 11.17 5.98
N GLN A 234 10.22 12.07 5.46
CA GLN A 234 10.66 12.03 4.06
C GLN A 234 11.62 10.86 3.80
N THR A 235 11.55 10.28 2.61
CA THR A 235 12.36 9.13 2.20
C THR A 235 12.96 9.35 0.81
N MET A 236 13.85 8.44 0.39
CA MET A 236 14.36 8.36 -0.98
C MET A 236 13.77 7.10 -1.61
N ALA A 237 12.86 7.27 -2.57
CA ALA A 237 12.22 6.16 -3.27
C ALA A 237 13.17 5.51 -4.28
N ILE A 238 12.92 4.25 -4.61
CA ILE A 238 13.62 3.51 -5.67
C ILE A 238 12.65 3.16 -6.83
N PRO A 239 13.14 3.05 -8.08
CA PRO A 239 12.34 2.55 -9.20
C PRO A 239 12.31 1.00 -9.23
N GLN A 240 11.38 0.43 -10.02
CA GLN A 240 11.29 -1.02 -10.26
C GLN A 240 12.54 -1.64 -10.91
N THR A 241 13.42 -0.81 -11.49
CA THR A 241 14.70 -1.25 -12.09
C THR A 241 15.86 -1.23 -11.11
N SER A 242 15.62 -0.80 -9.86
CA SER A 242 16.66 -0.66 -8.84
C SER A 242 17.27 -2.01 -8.47
N ALA A 243 18.58 -2.02 -8.24
CA ALA A 243 19.27 -3.18 -7.70
C ALA A 243 18.96 -3.43 -6.20
N ALA A 244 18.29 -2.49 -5.53
CA ALA A 244 17.82 -2.65 -4.16
C ALA A 244 16.48 -3.42 -4.06
N LEU A 245 15.73 -3.50 -5.17
CA LEU A 245 14.41 -4.13 -5.22
C LEU A 245 14.49 -5.62 -4.89
N ASP A 246 13.69 -6.10 -3.93
CA ASP A 246 13.60 -7.51 -3.51
C ASP A 246 14.97 -8.14 -3.15
N ALA A 247 15.95 -7.33 -2.76
CA ALA A 247 17.32 -7.79 -2.52
C ALA A 247 17.68 -7.92 -1.02
N GLY A 248 16.80 -7.51 -0.11
CA GLY A 248 16.96 -7.63 1.33
C GLY A 248 16.45 -8.96 1.91
N ALA A 249 16.69 -9.21 3.20
CA ALA A 249 16.14 -10.39 3.89
C ALA A 249 15.92 -10.20 5.38
N GLY A 250 14.86 -10.81 5.95
CA GLY A 250 14.60 -10.78 7.39
C GLY A 250 14.32 -9.36 7.90
N CYS A 251 13.48 -8.64 7.17
CA CYS A 251 13.14 -7.25 7.39
C CYS A 251 12.07 -7.05 8.47
N PRO A 252 11.98 -5.83 9.05
CA PRO A 252 10.88 -5.44 9.91
C PRO A 252 9.54 -5.48 9.15
N ALA A 253 8.43 -5.51 9.89
CA ALA A 253 7.08 -5.64 9.33
C ALA A 253 6.67 -4.46 8.43
N THR A 254 7.30 -3.29 8.60
CA THR A 254 7.06 -2.11 7.77
C THR A 254 8.36 -1.39 7.41
N ASP A 255 8.32 -0.57 6.38
CA ASP A 255 9.37 0.40 6.06
C ASP A 255 9.27 1.69 6.90
N GLN A 256 10.09 2.69 6.57
CA GLN A 256 10.08 4.01 7.23
C GLN A 256 8.72 4.70 7.20
N ARG A 257 7.92 4.42 6.18
CA ARG A 257 6.64 5.07 5.91
C ARG A 257 5.48 4.35 6.58
N LEU A 258 5.75 3.27 7.30
CA LEU A 258 4.77 2.32 7.84
C LEU A 258 4.07 1.48 6.75
N PHE A 259 4.65 1.40 5.55
CA PHE A 259 4.16 0.51 4.50
C PHE A 259 4.63 -0.92 4.78
N HIS A 260 3.73 -1.89 4.60
CA HIS A 260 4.01 -3.29 4.91
C HIS A 260 5.15 -3.84 4.05
N ARG A 261 6.01 -4.68 4.64
CA ARG A 261 7.06 -5.43 3.93
C ARG A 261 6.82 -6.93 4.02
N PRO A 262 7.21 -7.73 3.02
CA PRO A 262 7.64 -7.31 1.68
C PRO A 262 6.45 -6.98 0.76
N GLN A 263 6.69 -6.19 -0.28
CA GLN A 263 5.76 -5.92 -1.39
C GLN A 263 6.21 -6.59 -2.69
N GLY A 264 6.58 -7.86 -2.55
CA GLY A 264 7.21 -8.66 -3.59
C GLY A 264 7.72 -9.98 -3.01
N PRO A 265 8.58 -10.71 -3.74
CA PRO A 265 9.27 -11.89 -3.24
C PRO A 265 10.10 -11.65 -1.96
N ALA A 266 10.65 -10.46 -1.77
CA ALA A 266 11.46 -10.10 -0.61
C ALA A 266 11.34 -8.60 -0.30
N CYS A 267 11.96 -8.14 0.78
CA CYS A 267 11.98 -6.72 1.08
C CYS A 267 13.09 -6.02 0.31
N ASP A 268 12.94 -4.73 0.13
CA ASP A 268 13.97 -3.90 -0.47
C ASP A 268 15.08 -3.57 0.52
N ILE A 269 16.31 -3.48 0.01
CA ILE A 269 17.45 -2.93 0.76
C ILE A 269 17.18 -1.45 1.02
N GLY A 270 17.51 -0.98 2.23
CA GLY A 270 17.35 0.41 2.64
C GLY A 270 16.00 0.70 3.31
N ALA A 271 15.72 1.99 3.51
CA ALA A 271 14.62 2.45 4.37
C ALA A 271 13.24 2.52 3.70
N PHE A 272 13.17 2.27 2.40
CA PHE A 272 11.97 2.37 1.57
C PHE A 272 11.62 0.98 1.01
N GLU A 273 10.33 0.67 0.96
CA GLU A 273 9.79 -0.51 0.26
C GLU A 273 8.93 -0.10 -0.94
N LEU A 274 9.33 -0.46 -2.15
CA LEU A 274 8.54 -0.23 -3.34
C LEU A 274 7.41 -1.24 -3.44
N ASP A 275 6.19 -0.75 -3.35
CA ASP A 275 5.02 -1.54 -3.68
C ASP A 275 4.71 -1.45 -5.17
N TYR A 276 4.90 -2.57 -5.86
CA TYR A 276 4.63 -2.70 -7.28
C TYR A 276 3.65 -3.82 -7.63
N ILE A 277 3.00 -4.40 -6.62
CA ILE A 277 2.12 -5.57 -6.80
C ILE A 277 0.67 -5.08 -6.79
N PRO A 278 -0.03 -5.10 -7.94
CA PRO A 278 -1.41 -4.64 -7.97
C PRO A 278 -2.34 -5.46 -7.09
N PRO A 279 -3.36 -4.82 -6.47
CA PRO A 279 -4.35 -5.53 -5.69
C PRO A 279 -5.26 -6.38 -6.60
N GLN A 280 -5.93 -7.36 -6.00
CA GLN A 280 -6.96 -8.18 -6.61
C GLN A 280 -8.32 -7.91 -5.97
N THR A 281 -9.31 -7.59 -6.81
CA THR A 281 -10.68 -7.31 -6.37
C THR A 281 -11.54 -8.57 -6.42
N THR A 282 -12.42 -8.74 -5.43
CA THR A 282 -13.44 -9.80 -5.42
C THR A 282 -14.83 -9.21 -5.19
N ILE A 283 -15.80 -9.57 -6.03
CA ILE A 283 -17.22 -9.24 -5.80
C ILE A 283 -17.80 -10.27 -4.82
N THR A 284 -18.18 -9.82 -3.63
CA THR A 284 -18.71 -10.67 -2.56
C THR A 284 -20.24 -10.80 -2.61
N SER A 285 -20.95 -9.80 -3.16
CA SER A 285 -22.41 -9.83 -3.26
C SER A 285 -22.95 -9.08 -4.49
N GLY A 286 -24.20 -9.39 -4.88
CA GLY A 286 -24.93 -8.67 -5.93
C GLY A 286 -25.80 -9.56 -6.81
N PRO A 287 -26.62 -8.97 -7.71
CA PRO A 287 -27.47 -9.73 -8.62
C PRO A 287 -26.67 -10.57 -9.62
N SER A 288 -27.25 -11.70 -10.05
CA SER A 288 -26.74 -12.54 -11.14
C SER A 288 -27.90 -13.22 -11.85
N GLY A 289 -27.80 -13.48 -13.16
CA GLY A 289 -28.92 -14.01 -13.94
C GLY A 289 -30.08 -13.01 -14.05
N PHE A 290 -31.31 -13.49 -14.20
CA PHE A 290 -32.50 -12.64 -14.44
C PHE A 290 -33.11 -12.08 -13.15
N ARG A 291 -33.45 -10.79 -13.12
CA ARG A 291 -33.99 -10.09 -11.96
C ARG A 291 -35.09 -9.12 -12.35
N ARG A 292 -36.17 -9.10 -11.57
CA ARG A 292 -37.30 -8.17 -11.74
C ARG A 292 -37.01 -6.76 -11.29
N SER A 293 -36.08 -6.63 -10.33
CA SER A 293 -35.70 -5.35 -9.77
C SER A 293 -34.88 -4.56 -10.80
N THR A 294 -35.29 -3.31 -11.03
CA THR A 294 -34.51 -2.30 -11.77
C THR A 294 -33.48 -1.60 -10.88
N SER A 295 -33.20 -2.16 -9.71
CA SER A 295 -32.15 -1.72 -8.79
C SER A 295 -31.20 -2.87 -8.47
N ALA A 296 -29.91 -2.53 -8.32
CA ALA A 296 -28.84 -3.47 -8.01
C ALA A 296 -27.93 -2.89 -6.92
N GLN A 297 -27.50 -3.74 -5.99
CA GLN A 297 -26.48 -3.41 -5.00
C GLN A 297 -25.34 -4.42 -5.13
N PHE A 298 -24.10 -3.96 -5.03
CA PHE A 298 -22.90 -4.81 -5.07
C PHE A 298 -22.02 -4.53 -3.86
N SER A 299 -21.51 -5.59 -3.25
CA SER A 299 -20.41 -5.54 -2.29
C SER A 299 -19.20 -6.24 -2.87
N PHE A 300 -18.03 -5.73 -2.53
CA PHE A 300 -16.73 -6.21 -3.00
C PHE A 300 -15.64 -5.88 -1.99
N THR A 301 -14.50 -6.55 -2.13
CA THR A 301 -13.30 -6.42 -1.29
C THR A 301 -12.04 -6.41 -2.14
N SER A 302 -10.95 -5.88 -1.58
CA SER A 302 -9.58 -6.03 -2.08
C SER A 302 -8.85 -7.07 -1.20
N ASN A 303 -7.87 -7.79 -1.76
CA ASN A 303 -6.94 -8.58 -0.96
C ASN A 303 -5.91 -7.70 -0.22
N GLU A 304 -5.86 -6.42 -0.53
CA GLU A 304 -4.95 -5.47 0.09
C GLU A 304 -5.71 -4.44 0.95
N ALA A 305 -5.15 -4.12 2.10
CA ALA A 305 -5.76 -3.18 3.05
C ALA A 305 -5.69 -1.74 2.52
N ALA A 306 -6.63 -0.90 2.97
CA ALA A 306 -6.72 0.51 2.59
C ALA A 306 -6.87 0.81 1.07
N SER A 307 -7.06 -0.20 0.22
CA SER A 307 -7.37 0.02 -1.19
C SER A 307 -8.66 0.83 -1.36
N THR A 308 -8.66 1.71 -2.36
CA THR A 308 -9.85 2.40 -2.88
C THR A 308 -10.40 1.63 -4.07
N PHE A 309 -11.63 1.94 -4.51
CA PHE A 309 -12.27 1.23 -5.62
C PHE A 309 -12.77 2.17 -6.70
N GLN A 310 -12.71 1.68 -7.93
CA GLN A 310 -13.40 2.27 -9.06
C GLN A 310 -14.41 1.28 -9.63
N CYS A 311 -15.62 1.76 -9.85
CA CYS A 311 -16.73 0.99 -10.39
C CYS A 311 -17.15 1.52 -11.76
N ARG A 312 -17.66 0.63 -12.61
CA ARG A 312 -18.46 1.00 -13.77
C ARG A 312 -19.61 0.01 -13.95
N LEU A 313 -20.70 0.52 -14.50
CA LEU A 313 -21.79 -0.29 -15.02
C LEU A 313 -21.78 -0.22 -16.53
N ASP A 314 -21.83 -1.38 -17.18
CA ASP A 314 -21.86 -1.53 -18.63
C ASP A 314 -20.65 -0.87 -19.32
N SER A 315 -20.91 0.04 -20.25
CA SER A 315 -19.90 0.79 -21.01
C SER A 315 -19.49 2.11 -20.35
N ALA A 316 -19.98 2.42 -19.15
CA ALA A 316 -19.60 3.64 -18.44
C ALA A 316 -18.09 3.66 -18.13
N THR A 317 -17.57 4.86 -17.92
CA THR A 317 -16.20 5.06 -17.42
C THR A 317 -16.09 4.61 -15.97
N PHE A 318 -14.90 4.15 -15.58
CA PHE A 318 -14.61 3.87 -14.18
C PHE A 318 -14.67 5.17 -13.36
N THR A 319 -15.39 5.13 -12.24
CA THR A 319 -15.54 6.26 -11.30
C THR A 319 -15.34 5.75 -9.87
N SER A 320 -14.85 6.61 -8.97
CA SER A 320 -14.66 6.22 -7.57
C SER A 320 -15.98 5.74 -6.94
N CYS A 321 -15.90 4.66 -6.17
CA CYS A 321 -17.06 4.07 -5.51
C CYS A 321 -16.68 3.45 -4.16
N GLY A 322 -17.67 3.37 -3.25
CA GLY A 322 -17.56 2.62 -2.01
C GLY A 322 -18.24 1.25 -2.10
N THR A 323 -18.02 0.42 -1.07
CA THR A 323 -18.71 -0.87 -0.88
C THR A 323 -19.63 -0.77 0.35
N PRO A 324 -20.93 -1.09 0.25
CA PRO A 324 -21.65 -1.46 -0.97
C PRO A 324 -21.95 -0.27 -1.89
N THR A 325 -22.08 -0.51 -3.20
CA THR A 325 -22.52 0.48 -4.20
C THR A 325 -23.92 0.14 -4.73
N ASN A 326 -24.72 1.18 -5.04
CA ASN A 326 -26.12 1.04 -5.43
C ASN A 326 -26.40 1.68 -6.80
N TYR A 327 -27.13 0.96 -7.66
CA TYR A 327 -27.66 1.45 -8.92
C TYR A 327 -29.20 1.36 -8.90
N LYS A 328 -29.85 2.36 -9.48
CA LYS A 328 -31.32 2.48 -9.59
C LYS A 328 -31.70 2.83 -11.03
N GLY A 329 -32.95 2.56 -11.39
CA GLY A 329 -33.48 2.94 -12.71
C GLY A 329 -32.79 2.21 -13.86
N LEU A 330 -32.34 0.98 -13.61
CA LEU A 330 -31.69 0.15 -14.64
C LEU A 330 -32.69 -0.18 -15.74
N GLY A 331 -32.23 -0.05 -16.99
CA GLY A 331 -33.00 -0.41 -18.17
C GLY A 331 -33.27 -1.91 -18.25
N GLN A 332 -34.10 -2.34 -19.19
CA GLN A 332 -34.28 -3.77 -19.46
C GLN A 332 -33.06 -4.36 -20.15
N GLY A 333 -32.84 -5.65 -19.95
CA GLY A 333 -31.82 -6.42 -20.65
C GLY A 333 -30.53 -6.60 -19.85
N PRO A 334 -29.43 -6.92 -20.54
CA PRO A 334 -28.19 -7.33 -19.90
C PRO A 334 -27.43 -6.12 -19.32
N HIS A 335 -26.94 -6.32 -18.10
CA HIS A 335 -26.04 -5.40 -17.40
C HIS A 335 -24.78 -6.14 -16.94
N THR A 336 -23.65 -5.45 -16.93
CA THR A 336 -22.38 -5.95 -16.38
C THR A 336 -21.76 -4.91 -15.46
N PHE A 337 -21.74 -5.22 -14.17
CA PHE A 337 -20.98 -4.44 -13.19
C PHE A 337 -19.52 -4.87 -13.22
N ARG A 338 -18.60 -3.90 -13.21
CA ARG A 338 -17.16 -4.13 -13.05
C ARG A 338 -16.61 -3.24 -11.96
N VAL A 339 -15.70 -3.78 -11.17
CA VAL A 339 -15.00 -3.06 -10.10
C VAL A 339 -13.53 -3.44 -10.10
N ARG A 340 -12.67 -2.47 -9.82
CA ARG A 340 -11.22 -2.64 -9.66
C ARG A 340 -10.76 -1.88 -8.43
N ALA A 341 -9.83 -2.46 -7.68
CA ALA A 341 -9.15 -1.86 -6.55
C ALA A 341 -7.96 -1.03 -7.04
N ILE A 342 -7.60 -0.03 -6.24
CA ILE A 342 -6.37 0.76 -6.35
C ILE A 342 -5.78 0.81 -4.96
N ASP A 343 -4.55 0.35 -4.78
CA ASP A 343 -3.87 0.33 -3.50
C ASP A 343 -3.38 1.73 -3.06
N PRO A 344 -2.83 1.89 -1.84
CA PRO A 344 -2.26 3.16 -1.38
C PRO A 344 -1.06 3.66 -2.20
N SER A 345 -0.35 2.76 -2.88
CA SER A 345 0.82 3.02 -3.72
C SER A 345 0.45 3.42 -5.16
N GLY A 346 -0.84 3.29 -5.51
CA GLY A 346 -1.40 3.62 -6.81
C GLY A 346 -1.45 2.46 -7.80
N ASN A 347 -1.09 1.23 -7.43
CA ASN A 347 -1.22 0.11 -8.35
C ASN A 347 -2.71 -0.24 -8.50
N VAL A 348 -3.12 -0.45 -9.75
CA VAL A 348 -4.51 -0.68 -10.14
C VAL A 348 -4.69 -2.14 -10.50
N ASP A 349 -5.73 -2.78 -9.96
CA ASP A 349 -6.12 -4.14 -10.34
C ASP A 349 -6.27 -4.23 -11.88
N PRO A 350 -5.37 -4.97 -12.56
CA PRO A 350 -5.35 -5.06 -14.02
C PRO A 350 -6.50 -5.95 -14.54
N THR A 351 -7.14 -6.70 -13.65
CA THR A 351 -8.21 -7.67 -13.94
C THR A 351 -9.50 -7.35 -13.19
N PRO A 352 -10.23 -6.26 -13.54
CA PRO A 352 -11.43 -5.86 -12.83
C PRO A 352 -12.44 -7.01 -12.66
N ALA A 353 -12.83 -7.28 -11.41
CA ALA A 353 -13.87 -8.25 -11.12
C ALA A 353 -15.18 -7.85 -11.80
N ALA A 354 -15.86 -8.82 -12.41
CA ALA A 354 -17.06 -8.58 -13.20
C ALA A 354 -18.23 -9.45 -12.75
N ARG A 355 -19.44 -8.89 -12.78
CA ARG A 355 -20.68 -9.63 -12.52
C ARG A 355 -21.78 -9.20 -13.48
N SER A 356 -22.34 -10.17 -14.20
CA SER A 356 -23.40 -9.95 -15.18
C SER A 356 -24.76 -10.39 -14.66
N PHE A 357 -25.79 -9.62 -14.99
CA PHE A 357 -27.20 -9.88 -14.67
C PHE A 357 -28.10 -9.33 -15.78
N ASN A 358 -29.36 -9.75 -15.81
CA ASN A 358 -30.37 -9.20 -16.71
C ASN A 358 -31.50 -8.61 -15.88
N VAL A 359 -31.89 -7.39 -16.21
CA VAL A 359 -33.08 -6.75 -15.66
C VAL A 359 -34.25 -7.06 -16.60
N ASP A 360 -35.28 -7.67 -16.03
CA ASP A 360 -36.50 -8.00 -16.72
C ASP A 360 -37.68 -7.82 -15.76
N SER A 361 -38.33 -6.67 -15.85
CA SER A 361 -39.46 -6.29 -15.00
C SER A 361 -40.80 -6.45 -15.71
N HIS A 362 -40.81 -6.96 -16.94
CA HIS A 362 -42.04 -7.10 -17.72
C HIS A 362 -42.64 -8.48 -17.48
N ALA A 363 -43.97 -8.55 -17.37
CA ALA A 363 -44.65 -9.83 -17.27
C ALA A 363 -44.86 -10.43 -18.66
N PRO A 364 -44.72 -11.75 -18.82
CA PRO A 364 -45.05 -12.39 -20.07
C PRO A 364 -46.56 -12.36 -20.32
N GLN A 365 -46.95 -12.39 -21.59
CA GLN A 365 -48.33 -12.65 -22.01
C GLN A 365 -48.49 -14.10 -22.48
N THR A 366 -49.50 -14.78 -21.97
CA THR A 366 -49.83 -16.15 -22.36
C THR A 366 -50.87 -16.15 -23.49
N THR A 367 -50.73 -17.05 -24.46
CA THR A 367 -51.72 -17.22 -25.54
C THR A 367 -52.04 -18.69 -25.74
N ILE A 368 -53.32 -19.06 -25.71
CA ILE A 368 -53.80 -20.40 -26.11
C ILE A 368 -53.85 -20.47 -27.63
N THR A 369 -53.06 -21.36 -28.22
CA THR A 369 -52.91 -21.52 -29.68
C THR A 369 -53.73 -22.67 -30.24
N SER A 370 -54.13 -23.65 -29.42
CA SER A 370 -54.96 -24.79 -29.84
C SER A 370 -55.74 -25.39 -28.67
N GLY A 371 -56.77 -26.18 -28.98
CA GLY A 371 -57.72 -26.77 -28.04
C GLY A 371 -59.15 -26.38 -28.39
N PRO A 372 -60.15 -27.12 -27.87
CA PRO A 372 -61.55 -26.91 -28.22
C PRO A 372 -62.03 -25.50 -27.85
N SER A 373 -62.87 -24.95 -28.71
CA SER A 373 -63.70 -23.76 -28.45
C SER A 373 -65.14 -24.12 -28.76
N GLY A 374 -66.08 -23.79 -27.88
CA GLY A 374 -67.48 -24.22 -28.05
C GLY A 374 -67.69 -25.70 -27.74
N LYS A 375 -68.56 -26.40 -28.48
CA LYS A 375 -68.93 -27.81 -28.20
C LYS A 375 -67.83 -28.79 -28.61
N THR A 376 -67.58 -29.82 -27.80
CA THR A 376 -66.62 -30.89 -28.09
C THR A 376 -67.12 -32.23 -27.56
N HIS A 377 -66.96 -33.30 -28.34
CA HIS A 377 -67.18 -34.69 -27.89
C HIS A 377 -65.93 -35.28 -27.18
N ASN A 378 -64.77 -34.61 -27.30
CA ASN A 378 -63.55 -35.05 -26.63
C ASN A 378 -63.59 -34.70 -25.15
N ARG A 379 -63.70 -35.73 -24.29
CA ARG A 379 -63.71 -35.62 -22.82
C ARG A 379 -62.31 -35.50 -22.19
N ARG A 380 -61.24 -35.56 -22.97
CA ARG A 380 -59.83 -35.35 -22.55
C ARG A 380 -59.12 -34.41 -23.54
N PRO A 381 -59.60 -33.18 -23.71
CA PRO A 381 -59.02 -32.25 -24.67
C PRO A 381 -57.55 -31.95 -24.38
N THR A 382 -56.81 -31.64 -25.44
CA THR A 382 -55.42 -31.18 -25.37
C THR A 382 -55.37 -29.72 -25.77
N PHE A 383 -54.75 -28.89 -24.94
CA PHE A 383 -54.52 -27.47 -25.22
C PHE A 383 -53.06 -27.24 -25.60
N LYS A 384 -52.82 -26.39 -26.59
CA LYS A 384 -51.50 -25.82 -26.85
C LYS A 384 -51.53 -24.34 -26.50
N PHE A 385 -50.46 -23.87 -25.89
CA PHE A 385 -50.28 -22.47 -25.50
C PHE A 385 -48.80 -22.10 -25.60
N ARG A 386 -48.54 -20.79 -25.63
CA ARG A 386 -47.19 -20.21 -25.62
C ARG A 386 -47.14 -18.98 -24.72
N SER A 387 -45.93 -18.57 -24.37
CA SER A 387 -45.63 -17.28 -23.72
C SER A 387 -45.06 -16.33 -24.78
N SER A 388 -45.23 -15.02 -24.59
CA SER A 388 -44.51 -13.98 -25.33
C SER A 388 -43.01 -14.00 -25.04
N GLU A 389 -42.60 -14.60 -23.92
CA GLU A 389 -41.20 -14.72 -23.52
C GLU A 389 -40.70 -16.16 -23.56
N SER A 390 -39.54 -16.33 -24.18
CA SER A 390 -38.89 -17.64 -24.31
C SER A 390 -38.53 -18.23 -22.94
N ALA A 391 -38.57 -19.56 -22.84
CA ALA A 391 -38.23 -20.30 -21.62
C ALA A 391 -39.02 -19.90 -20.36
N SER A 392 -40.22 -19.36 -20.54
CA SER A 392 -41.22 -19.24 -19.47
C SER A 392 -41.70 -20.62 -18.99
N THR A 393 -42.08 -20.70 -17.73
CA THR A 393 -42.82 -21.83 -17.15
C THR A 393 -44.32 -21.53 -17.14
N PHE A 394 -45.17 -22.57 -17.14
CA PHE A 394 -46.62 -22.38 -17.18
C PHE A 394 -47.31 -22.99 -15.97
N ARG A 395 -48.41 -22.34 -15.55
CA ARG A 395 -49.39 -22.93 -14.63
C ARG A 395 -50.78 -22.92 -15.28
N CYS A 396 -51.46 -24.05 -15.18
CA CYS A 396 -52.79 -24.27 -15.76
C CYS A 396 -53.81 -24.53 -14.66
N ALA A 397 -55.04 -24.04 -14.85
CA ALA A 397 -56.19 -24.34 -14.02
C ALA A 397 -57.36 -24.75 -14.92
N LEU A 398 -58.22 -25.63 -14.42
CA LEU A 398 -59.48 -25.98 -15.06
C LEU A 398 -60.62 -25.53 -14.14
N ASP A 399 -61.56 -24.80 -14.70
CA ASP A 399 -62.68 -24.18 -14.01
C ASP A 399 -62.19 -23.35 -12.80
N ALA A 400 -62.87 -23.44 -11.65
CA ALA A 400 -62.46 -22.80 -10.41
C ALA A 400 -61.33 -23.56 -9.67
N GLY A 401 -60.70 -24.54 -10.31
CA GLY A 401 -59.62 -25.34 -9.72
C GLY A 401 -58.32 -24.54 -9.50
N PRO A 402 -57.42 -25.03 -8.62
CA PRO A 402 -56.16 -24.37 -8.37
C PRO A 402 -55.20 -24.48 -9.56
N TYR A 403 -54.38 -23.45 -9.77
CA TYR A 403 -53.30 -23.47 -10.74
C TYR A 403 -52.23 -24.51 -10.38
N ARG A 404 -51.91 -25.42 -11.31
CA ARG A 404 -50.83 -26.42 -11.17
C ARG A 404 -49.81 -26.26 -12.29
N THR A 405 -48.59 -26.71 -12.09
CA THR A 405 -47.56 -26.71 -13.14
C THR A 405 -48.04 -27.54 -14.33
N CYS A 406 -47.77 -27.06 -15.54
CA CYS A 406 -48.14 -27.72 -16.77
C CYS A 406 -47.16 -27.40 -17.89
N SER A 407 -47.17 -28.20 -18.95
CA SER A 407 -46.41 -27.99 -20.18
C SER A 407 -47.35 -27.92 -21.38
N SER A 408 -46.91 -27.25 -22.44
CA SER A 408 -47.61 -27.21 -23.73
C SER A 408 -47.00 -28.27 -24.65
N PRO A 409 -47.78 -29.19 -25.26
CA PRO A 409 -49.23 -29.35 -25.13
C PRO A 409 -49.68 -29.96 -23.78
N HIS A 410 -50.81 -29.52 -23.24
CA HIS A 410 -51.40 -30.02 -22.00
C HIS A 410 -52.69 -30.82 -22.25
N LYS A 411 -52.71 -32.09 -21.85
CA LYS A 411 -53.91 -32.95 -21.92
C LYS A 411 -54.63 -32.98 -20.58
N THR A 412 -55.93 -32.71 -20.56
CA THR A 412 -56.71 -32.71 -19.32
C THR A 412 -56.98 -34.12 -18.80
N ALA A 413 -57.34 -34.21 -17.52
CA ALA A 413 -58.06 -35.38 -17.00
C ALA A 413 -59.42 -35.56 -17.72
N LYS A 414 -60.11 -36.69 -17.49
CA LYS A 414 -61.44 -36.93 -18.06
C LYS A 414 -62.44 -35.96 -17.45
N LEU A 415 -63.13 -35.20 -18.30
CA LEU A 415 -64.07 -34.17 -17.89
C LEU A 415 -65.51 -34.68 -17.84
N GLY A 416 -66.32 -34.03 -17.01
CA GLY A 416 -67.78 -34.18 -17.01
C GLY A 416 -68.39 -33.66 -18.31
N LEU A 417 -69.69 -33.91 -18.51
CA LEU A 417 -70.46 -33.18 -19.52
C LEU A 417 -70.74 -31.77 -18.98
N GLY A 418 -70.85 -30.79 -19.86
CA GLY A 418 -71.17 -29.41 -19.49
C GLY A 418 -70.04 -28.40 -19.74
N PRO A 419 -70.26 -27.14 -19.32
CA PRO A 419 -69.36 -26.04 -19.58
C PRO A 419 -68.09 -26.16 -18.73
N HIS A 420 -66.95 -25.88 -19.36
CA HIS A 420 -65.64 -25.84 -18.74
C HIS A 420 -64.84 -24.64 -19.23
N VAL A 421 -63.91 -24.14 -18.40
CA VAL A 421 -62.97 -23.07 -18.75
C VAL A 421 -61.56 -23.52 -18.44
N PHE A 422 -60.70 -23.53 -19.45
CA PHE A 422 -59.27 -23.76 -19.26
C PHE A 422 -58.56 -22.43 -19.10
N HIS A 423 -57.79 -22.26 -18.02
CA HIS A 423 -56.95 -21.10 -17.77
C HIS A 423 -55.48 -21.48 -17.80
N VAL A 424 -54.64 -20.62 -18.37
CA VAL A 424 -53.18 -20.78 -18.34
C VAL A 424 -52.49 -19.44 -18.21
N ARG A 425 -51.44 -19.41 -17.38
CA ARG A 425 -50.58 -18.24 -17.18
C ARG A 425 -49.11 -18.63 -17.18
N ALA A 426 -48.27 -17.76 -17.71
CA ALA A 426 -46.83 -17.93 -17.80
C ALA A 426 -46.10 -17.21 -16.66
N ARG A 427 -44.91 -17.71 -16.32
CA ARG A 427 -43.93 -17.05 -15.46
C ARG A 427 -42.57 -17.07 -16.14
N ASP A 428 -41.94 -15.92 -16.32
CA ASP A 428 -40.64 -15.80 -16.98
C ASP A 428 -39.46 -16.22 -16.06
N ARG A 429 -38.23 -15.98 -16.54
CA ARG A 429 -36.97 -16.29 -15.84
C ARG A 429 -36.63 -15.33 -14.69
N ALA A 430 -37.07 -14.08 -14.76
CA ALA A 430 -36.95 -13.13 -13.65
C ALA A 430 -37.99 -13.42 -12.55
N GLY A 431 -39.02 -14.20 -12.89
CA GLY A 431 -40.11 -14.59 -12.03
C GLY A 431 -41.33 -13.68 -12.14
N ASN A 432 -41.46 -12.83 -13.17
CA ASN A 432 -42.69 -12.07 -13.37
C ASN A 432 -43.78 -13.03 -13.84
N LEU A 433 -45.00 -12.77 -13.39
CA LEU A 433 -46.14 -13.65 -13.62
C LEU A 433 -47.15 -12.91 -14.48
N ASP A 434 -47.66 -13.60 -15.49
CA ASP A 434 -48.78 -13.11 -16.29
C ASP A 434 -50.00 -12.87 -15.36
N ALA A 435 -50.35 -11.59 -15.21
CA ALA A 435 -51.45 -11.12 -14.37
C ALA A 435 -52.82 -11.34 -15.04
N THR A 436 -52.85 -11.61 -16.34
CA THR A 436 -54.06 -11.80 -17.16
C THR A 436 -54.04 -13.19 -17.80
N PRO A 437 -54.34 -14.26 -17.04
CA PRO A 437 -54.30 -15.62 -17.56
C PRO A 437 -55.16 -15.77 -18.81
N ALA A 438 -54.59 -16.37 -19.87
CA ALA A 438 -55.36 -16.73 -21.04
C ALA A 438 -56.40 -17.78 -20.68
N SER A 439 -57.65 -17.55 -21.07
CA SER A 439 -58.77 -18.46 -20.81
C SER A 439 -59.43 -18.94 -22.10
N ARG A 440 -59.92 -20.18 -22.12
CA ARG A 440 -60.74 -20.72 -23.21
C ARG A 440 -61.91 -21.52 -22.66
N SER A 441 -63.12 -21.08 -23.01
CA SER A 441 -64.36 -21.76 -22.65
C SER A 441 -64.78 -22.78 -23.70
N PHE A 442 -65.27 -23.93 -23.25
CA PHE A 442 -65.77 -25.01 -24.10
C PHE A 442 -66.87 -25.80 -23.37
N ASN A 443 -67.66 -26.59 -24.09
CA ASN A 443 -68.74 -27.39 -23.54
C ASN A 443 -68.57 -28.85 -23.98
N VAL A 444 -68.43 -29.75 -23.03
CA VAL A 444 -68.31 -31.18 -23.32
C VAL A 444 -69.72 -31.76 -23.52
N VAL A 445 -69.99 -32.22 -24.73
CA VAL A 445 -71.28 -32.79 -25.13
C VAL A 445 -71.20 -34.31 -25.25
N PRO A 446 -72.35 -35.03 -25.15
CA PRO A 446 -72.40 -36.50 -25.20
C PRO A 446 -71.64 -37.12 -26.37
#